data_AF-A0A9K3L073-F1
#
_entry.id   AF-A0A9K3L073-F1
#
_cell.length_a   1.000
_cell.length_b   1.000
_cell.length_c   1.000
_cell.angle_alpha   90.00
_cell.angle_beta   90.00
_cell.angle_gamma   90.00
#
_symmetry.space_group_name_H-M   'P 1'
#
loop_
_entity.id
_entity.type
_entity.pdbx_description
1 polymer ?
#
loop_
_entity_poly.entity_id
_entity_poly.type
_entity_poly.pdbx_seq_one_letter_code
_entity_poly.pdbx_strand_id
1 'polypeptide(L)'
;MPTSLLRSSMTRRFGIYSSTIGATPPYSCCGPLCTRFASNNNNNNNTSIGHQVTGPTQKLKSWQSGARLVKNTSVENQYLDHIREIHDPSLHLKTIEDELKGTIGKALGKQGQKILMYARLMHQERQKYDGLLEQYDSSHLEVRKVARKHNDYRKDCLHARWELIVHRQAVGFIADNHKYVTEKFPIAEALPEGNTPESGDSDDDDKVKLKSQKKTFGDQLDWWQRIGRWR
;
A
#
# COMPACT_ATOMS: atom_id res chain seq x y z
N MET A 1 -51.20 -33.44 -23.75
CA MET A 1 -50.11 -32.48 -24.00
C MET A 1 -49.21 -32.43 -22.77
N PRO A 2 -48.08 -33.16 -22.71
CA PRO A 2 -47.17 -33.09 -21.57
C PRO A 2 -46.07 -32.04 -21.82
N THR A 3 -45.95 -31.07 -20.92
CA THR A 3 -44.85 -30.10 -20.88
C THR A 3 -43.68 -30.70 -20.10
N SER A 4 -42.61 -31.04 -20.81
CA SER A 4 -41.33 -31.50 -20.28
C SER A 4 -40.53 -30.32 -19.71
N LEU A 5 -40.26 -30.37 -18.40
CA LEU A 5 -39.34 -29.47 -17.71
C LEU A 5 -37.91 -29.99 -17.85
N LEU A 6 -37.10 -29.33 -18.68
CA LEU A 6 -35.66 -29.52 -18.77
C LEU A 6 -34.97 -28.90 -17.54
N ARG A 7 -34.56 -29.74 -16.58
CA ARG A 7 -33.61 -29.36 -15.53
C ARG A 7 -32.19 -29.34 -16.11
N SER A 8 -31.65 -28.13 -16.29
CA SER A 8 -30.24 -27.93 -16.61
C SER A 8 -29.42 -27.97 -15.31
N SER A 9 -28.70 -29.07 -15.10
CA SER A 9 -27.74 -29.25 -14.01
C SER A 9 -26.45 -28.51 -14.33
N MET A 10 -26.22 -27.37 -13.67
CA MET A 10 -24.96 -26.64 -13.73
C MET A 10 -24.01 -27.12 -12.63
N THR A 11 -23.19 -28.12 -12.95
CA THR A 11 -22.14 -28.64 -12.07
C THR A 11 -20.99 -27.63 -12.02
N ARG A 12 -20.96 -26.74 -11.01
CA ARG A 12 -19.81 -25.88 -10.75
C ARG A 12 -18.69 -26.71 -10.13
N ARG A 13 -17.68 -27.07 -10.93
CA ARG A 13 -16.39 -27.57 -10.45
C ARG A 13 -15.68 -26.44 -9.68
N PHE A 14 -15.58 -26.58 -8.37
CA PHE A 14 -14.68 -25.78 -7.55
C PHE A 14 -13.24 -26.24 -7.83
N GLY A 15 -12.51 -25.44 -8.61
CA GLY A 15 -11.06 -25.57 -8.76
C GLY A 15 -10.39 -25.23 -7.44
N ILE A 16 -9.74 -26.21 -6.83
CA ILE A 16 -8.93 -26.06 -5.63
C ILE A 16 -7.62 -25.39 -6.07
N TYR A 17 -7.57 -24.05 -6.00
CA TYR A 17 -6.31 -23.33 -6.16
C TYR A 17 -5.49 -23.50 -4.88
N SER A 18 -4.65 -24.53 -4.86
CA SER A 18 -3.57 -24.70 -3.89
C SER A 18 -2.61 -23.52 -4.06
N SER A 19 -2.72 -22.53 -3.18
CA SER A 19 -1.83 -21.39 -3.14
C SER A 19 -0.57 -21.84 -2.42
N THR A 20 0.43 -22.27 -3.19
CA THR A 20 1.79 -22.42 -2.70
C THR A 20 2.26 -21.05 -2.18
N ILE A 21 2.40 -20.98 -0.85
CA ILE A 21 2.98 -19.85 -0.14
C ILE A 21 4.43 -19.78 -0.60
N GLY A 22 4.71 -18.87 -1.54
CA GLY A 22 6.06 -18.60 -2.01
C GLY A 22 6.91 -18.15 -0.83
N ALA A 23 7.88 -18.99 -0.46
CA ALA A 23 8.93 -18.65 0.46
C ALA A 23 9.59 -17.34 -0.01
N THR A 24 9.45 -16.29 0.80
CA THR A 24 10.20 -15.06 0.62
C THR A 24 11.68 -15.38 0.76
N PRO A 25 12.53 -15.07 -0.23
CA PRO A 25 13.97 -15.24 -0.08
C PRO A 25 14.47 -14.36 1.08
N PRO A 26 15.43 -14.83 1.88
CA PRO A 26 16.07 -13.99 2.87
C PRO A 26 16.81 -12.86 2.15
N TYR A 27 16.45 -11.62 2.48
CA TYR A 27 17.21 -10.44 2.08
C TYR A 27 18.58 -10.51 2.77
N SER A 28 19.54 -11.08 2.05
CA SER A 28 20.97 -10.98 2.36
C SER A 28 21.38 -9.53 2.17
N CYS A 29 21.62 -8.86 3.30
CA CYS A 29 22.15 -7.50 3.34
C CYS A 29 23.46 -7.41 2.55
N CYS A 30 23.52 -6.39 1.71
CA CYS A 30 24.70 -5.97 0.96
C CYS A 30 25.94 -5.89 1.87
N GLY A 31 26.93 -6.73 1.59
CA GLY A 31 28.30 -6.49 2.04
C GLY A 31 28.91 -5.30 1.27
N PRO A 32 29.84 -4.55 1.88
CA PRO A 32 30.57 -3.50 1.19
C PRO A 32 31.58 -4.15 0.23
N LEU A 33 31.36 -3.99 -1.07
CA LEU A 33 32.38 -4.30 -2.09
C LEU A 33 33.52 -3.27 -1.93
N CYS A 34 34.57 -3.69 -1.25
CA CYS A 34 35.84 -2.98 -1.17
C CYS A 34 36.64 -3.31 -2.44
N THR A 35 36.45 -2.56 -3.52
CA THR A 35 37.30 -2.66 -4.71
C THR A 35 38.67 -2.04 -4.42
N ARG A 36 39.65 -2.88 -4.08
CA ARG A 36 41.07 -2.56 -4.15
C ARG A 36 41.45 -2.37 -5.62
N PHE A 37 41.70 -1.12 -6.03
CA PHE A 37 42.46 -0.85 -7.25
C PHE A 37 43.94 -1.11 -6.95
N ALA A 38 44.46 -2.22 -7.48
CA ALA A 38 45.90 -2.47 -7.55
C ALA A 38 46.49 -1.56 -8.62
N SER A 39 47.30 -0.60 -8.18
CA SER A 39 48.06 0.29 -9.05
C SER A 39 49.22 -0.50 -9.64
N ASN A 40 49.12 -0.86 -10.93
CA ASN A 40 50.19 -1.55 -11.65
C ASN A 40 51.19 -0.50 -12.16
N ASN A 41 52.39 -0.53 -11.60
CA ASN A 41 53.46 0.42 -11.88
C ASN A 41 54.30 -0.11 -13.04
N ASN A 42 54.01 0.34 -14.26
CA ASN A 42 54.85 0.04 -15.44
C ASN A 42 55.72 1.25 -15.79
N ASN A 43 57.00 1.14 -15.41
CA ASN A 43 58.08 1.97 -15.90
C ASN A 43 58.30 1.71 -17.40
N ASN A 44 57.90 2.66 -18.25
CA ASN A 44 58.42 2.76 -19.61
C ASN A 44 59.14 4.10 -19.76
N ASN A 45 60.46 4.02 -19.77
CA ASN A 45 61.34 5.11 -20.16
C ASN A 45 61.18 5.32 -21.67
N ASN A 46 60.47 6.38 -22.07
CA ASN A 46 60.53 6.90 -23.43
C ASN A 46 60.85 8.39 -23.40
N THR A 47 62.07 8.67 -23.82
CA THR A 47 62.63 9.98 -24.16
C THR A 47 61.73 10.73 -25.14
N SER A 48 61.20 11.90 -24.73
CA SER A 48 60.68 12.88 -25.67
C SER A 48 60.94 14.33 -25.20
N ILE A 49 61.66 15.03 -26.08
CA ILE A 49 61.56 16.43 -26.51
C ILE A 49 60.86 17.39 -25.53
N GLY A 50 61.63 18.35 -25.02
CA GLY A 50 61.18 19.38 -24.11
C GLY A 50 60.03 20.23 -24.67
N HIS A 51 58.83 20.00 -24.13
CA HIS A 51 57.75 20.97 -24.13
C HIS A 51 57.83 21.79 -22.85
N GLN A 52 58.11 23.09 -22.98
CA GLN A 52 57.89 24.06 -21.92
C GLN A 52 56.37 24.20 -21.71
N VAL A 53 55.82 23.36 -20.83
CA VAL A 53 54.46 23.52 -20.31
C VAL A 53 54.49 24.65 -19.29
N THR A 54 54.00 25.82 -19.69
CA THR A 54 53.75 26.94 -18.79
C THR A 54 52.60 26.54 -17.86
N GLY A 55 52.94 26.08 -16.65
CA GLY A 55 51.96 25.60 -15.68
C GLY A 55 51.02 26.72 -15.21
N PRO A 56 49.75 26.40 -14.88
CA PRO A 56 48.80 27.38 -14.40
C PRO A 56 49.28 28.00 -13.08
N THR A 57 49.53 29.30 -13.10
CA THR A 57 50.22 30.05 -12.04
C THR A 57 49.36 30.27 -10.77
N GLN A 58 48.12 29.80 -10.76
CA GLN A 58 47.23 29.89 -9.61
C GLN A 58 46.63 28.53 -9.26
N LYS A 59 46.99 28.01 -8.07
CA LYS A 59 46.37 26.82 -7.47
C LYS A 59 44.90 27.14 -7.14
N LEU A 60 44.00 26.86 -8.09
CA LEU A 60 42.57 26.84 -7.81
C LEU A 60 42.28 25.71 -6.81
N LYS A 61 41.37 25.96 -5.86
CA LYS A 61 40.90 24.90 -4.95
C LYS A 61 40.22 23.82 -5.80
N SER A 62 40.44 22.55 -5.49
CA SER A 62 39.94 21.41 -6.28
C SER A 62 38.43 21.48 -6.59
N TRP A 63 37.62 21.95 -5.63
CA TRP A 63 36.17 22.15 -5.81
C TRP A 63 35.83 23.26 -6.81
N GLN A 64 36.69 24.27 -6.93
CA GLN A 64 36.50 25.43 -7.80
C GLN A 64 36.78 25.08 -9.27
N SER A 65 37.74 24.17 -9.50
CA SER A 65 37.97 23.53 -10.80
C SER A 65 36.74 22.71 -11.23
N GLY A 66 36.22 21.86 -10.34
CA GLY A 66 35.02 21.07 -10.61
C GLY A 66 33.77 21.94 -10.88
N ALA A 67 33.55 22.98 -10.08
CA ALA A 67 32.42 23.90 -10.29
C ALA A 67 32.53 24.69 -11.60
N ARG A 68 33.74 25.03 -12.04
CA ARG A 68 33.98 25.73 -13.32
C ARG A 68 33.78 24.82 -14.52
N LEU A 69 34.09 23.52 -14.39
CA LEU A 69 33.83 22.50 -15.41
C LEU A 69 32.31 22.24 -15.60
N VAL A 70 31.53 22.35 -14.51
CA VAL A 70 30.08 22.12 -14.52
C VAL A 70 29.28 23.38 -14.90
N LYS A 71 29.84 24.58 -14.71
CA LYS A 71 29.22 25.83 -15.19
C LYS A 71 29.21 25.87 -16.72
N ASN A 72 28.05 25.56 -17.26
CA ASN A 72 27.65 25.52 -18.67
C ASN A 72 27.66 26.91 -19.34
N THR A 73 28.76 27.67 -19.24
CA THR A 73 28.86 29.01 -19.87
C THR A 73 29.42 28.98 -21.29
N SER A 74 29.98 27.85 -21.74
CA SER A 74 30.51 27.68 -23.10
C SER A 74 29.79 26.54 -23.82
N VAL A 75 29.36 26.79 -25.05
CA VAL A 75 28.55 25.87 -25.89
C VAL A 75 29.33 24.62 -26.34
N GLU A 76 30.66 24.58 -26.21
CA GLU A 76 31.54 23.54 -26.81
C GLU A 76 32.09 22.49 -25.82
N ASN A 77 31.34 22.06 -24.80
CA ASN A 77 31.84 20.99 -23.93
C ASN A 77 31.48 19.60 -24.48
N GLN A 78 32.40 18.99 -25.24
CA GLN A 78 32.25 17.65 -25.83
C GLN A 78 31.80 16.58 -24.81
N TYR A 79 32.23 16.68 -23.56
CA TYR A 79 31.82 15.75 -22.51
C TYR A 79 30.33 15.88 -22.16
N LEU A 80 29.81 17.11 -22.09
CA LEU A 80 28.40 17.34 -21.82
C LEU A 80 27.52 16.96 -23.01
N ASP A 81 28.02 17.11 -24.24
CA ASP A 81 27.30 16.66 -25.44
C ASP A 81 27.22 15.14 -25.49
N HIS A 82 28.30 14.43 -25.13
CA HIS A 82 28.26 12.97 -24.99
C HIS A 82 27.26 12.52 -23.91
N ILE A 83 27.19 13.21 -22.77
CA ILE A 83 26.17 12.94 -21.73
C ILE A 83 24.76 13.19 -22.26
N ARG A 84 24.53 14.28 -23.00
CA ARG A 84 23.21 14.60 -23.58
C ARG A 84 22.79 13.59 -24.66
N GLU A 85 23.75 13.05 -25.41
CA GLU A 85 23.51 12.02 -26.42
C GLU A 85 23.17 10.66 -25.80
N ILE A 86 23.85 10.30 -24.70
CA ILE A 86 23.59 9.04 -23.98
C ILE A 86 22.32 9.10 -23.13
N HIS A 87 22.08 10.23 -22.46
CA HIS A 87 21.03 10.36 -21.45
C HIS A 87 19.95 11.34 -21.92
N ASP A 88 18.82 10.80 -22.39
CA ASP A 88 17.60 11.57 -22.59
C ASP A 88 16.87 11.76 -21.24
N PRO A 89 16.78 12.99 -20.71
CA PRO A 89 16.06 13.26 -19.46
C PRO A 89 14.59 12.83 -19.52
N SER A 90 13.98 12.89 -20.71
CA SER A 90 12.59 12.51 -20.93
C SER A 90 12.39 11.01 -20.70
N LEU A 91 13.33 10.20 -21.20
CA LEU A 91 13.33 8.75 -20.99
C LEU A 91 13.49 8.42 -19.50
N HIS A 92 14.42 9.07 -18.79
CA HIS A 92 14.62 8.84 -17.36
C HIS A 92 13.39 9.18 -16.52
N LEU A 93 12.75 10.33 -16.81
CA LEU A 93 11.52 10.74 -16.13
C LEU A 93 10.41 9.70 -16.33
N LYS A 94 10.26 9.21 -17.57
CA LYS A 94 9.28 8.15 -17.87
C LYS A 94 9.56 6.86 -17.11
N THR A 95 10.82 6.41 -17.07
CA THR A 95 11.20 5.21 -16.31
C THR A 95 10.85 5.35 -14.83
N ILE A 96 11.18 6.48 -14.21
CA ILE A 96 10.86 6.76 -12.80
C ILE A 96 9.34 6.79 -12.59
N GLU A 97 8.59 7.39 -13.51
CA GLU A 97 7.14 7.44 -13.46
C GLU A 97 6.51 6.03 -13.50
N ASP A 98 6.98 5.16 -14.39
CA ASP A 98 6.48 3.80 -14.52
C ASP A 98 6.83 2.94 -13.29
N GLU A 99 8.03 3.09 -12.72
CA GLU A 99 8.43 2.45 -11.47
C GLU A 99 7.57 2.90 -10.29
N LEU A 100 7.28 4.21 -10.20
CA LEU A 100 6.43 4.77 -9.16
C LEU A 100 4.99 4.27 -9.28
N LYS A 101 4.42 4.30 -10.49
CA LYS A 101 3.08 3.74 -10.76
C LYS A 101 3.01 2.25 -10.40
N GLY A 102 4.04 1.48 -10.75
CA GLY A 102 4.13 0.06 -10.40
C GLY A 102 4.15 -0.17 -8.89
N THR A 103 4.92 0.64 -8.16
CA THR A 103 5.04 0.56 -6.70
C THR A 103 3.72 0.93 -6.01
N ILE A 104 3.09 2.02 -6.44
CA ILE A 104 1.78 2.47 -5.95
C ILE A 104 0.71 1.41 -6.22
N GLY A 105 0.65 0.88 -7.45
CA GLY A 105 -0.29 -0.16 -7.83
C GLY A 105 -0.17 -1.41 -6.96
N LYS A 106 1.06 -1.85 -6.67
CA LYS A 106 1.33 -2.97 -5.75
C LYS A 106 0.84 -2.67 -4.33
N ALA A 107 1.09 -1.47 -3.81
CA ALA A 107 0.65 -1.07 -2.47
C ALA A 107 -0.88 -1.04 -2.35
N LEU A 108 -1.58 -0.45 -3.32
CA LEU A 108 -3.05 -0.44 -3.38
C LEU A 108 -3.62 -1.85 -3.51
N GLY A 109 -2.97 -2.72 -4.30
CA GLY A 109 -3.34 -4.12 -4.45
C GLY A 109 -3.27 -4.89 -3.13
N LYS A 110 -2.16 -4.74 -2.38
CA LYS A 110 -2.01 -5.34 -1.03
C LYS A 110 -3.10 -4.87 -0.07
N GLN A 111 -3.45 -3.58 -0.12
CA GLN A 111 -4.50 -3.04 0.72
C GLN A 111 -5.88 -3.60 0.36
N GLY A 112 -6.19 -3.73 -0.94
CA GLY A 112 -7.41 -4.40 -1.40
C GLY A 112 -7.48 -5.87 -0.96
N GLN A 113 -6.34 -6.58 -0.99
CA GLN A 113 -6.25 -7.97 -0.52
C GLN A 113 -6.56 -8.11 0.98
N LYS A 114 -6.15 -7.14 1.81
CA LYS A 114 -6.48 -7.09 3.25
C LYS A 114 -8.01 -7.03 3.47
N ILE A 115 -8.72 -6.22 2.69
CA ILE A 115 -10.19 -6.13 2.75
C ILE A 115 -10.84 -7.46 2.37
N LEU A 116 -10.40 -8.08 1.26
CA LEU A 116 -10.93 -9.36 0.80
C LEU A 116 -10.70 -10.49 1.80
N MET A 117 -9.55 -10.49 2.47
CA MET A 117 -9.24 -11.44 3.55
C MET A 117 -10.24 -11.33 4.69
N TYR A 118 -10.49 -10.12 5.22
CA TYR A 118 -11.46 -9.92 6.30
C TYR A 118 -12.89 -10.23 5.85
N ALA A 119 -13.27 -9.87 4.63
CA ALA A 119 -14.57 -10.24 4.07
C ALA A 119 -14.78 -11.76 4.02
N ARG A 120 -13.72 -12.52 3.68
CA ARG A 120 -13.75 -13.99 3.68
C ARG A 120 -13.94 -14.55 5.10
N LEU A 121 -13.20 -14.05 6.08
CA LEU A 121 -13.34 -14.47 7.49
C LEU A 121 -14.73 -14.14 8.03
N MET A 122 -15.23 -12.94 7.74
CA MET A 122 -16.58 -12.50 8.08
C MET A 122 -17.65 -13.43 7.47
N HIS A 123 -17.49 -13.86 6.22
CA HIS A 123 -18.39 -14.80 5.57
C HIS A 123 -18.34 -16.20 6.21
N GLN A 124 -17.16 -16.68 6.60
CA GLN A 124 -17.02 -17.96 7.31
C GLN A 124 -17.72 -17.94 8.68
N GLU A 125 -17.56 -16.86 9.45
CA GLU A 125 -18.27 -16.72 10.73
C GLU A 125 -19.79 -16.57 10.52
N ARG A 126 -20.22 -15.92 9.44
CA ARG A 126 -21.65 -15.85 9.07
C ARG A 126 -22.23 -17.24 8.81
N GLN A 127 -21.55 -18.08 8.03
CA GLN A 127 -22.00 -19.46 7.78
C GLN A 127 -22.09 -20.29 9.07
N LYS A 128 -21.13 -20.11 10.00
CA LYS A 128 -21.19 -20.76 11.32
C LYS A 128 -22.38 -20.29 12.14
N TYR A 129 -22.66 -18.99 12.11
CA TYR A 129 -23.80 -18.39 12.80
C TYR A 129 -25.11 -18.97 12.26
N ASP A 130 -25.28 -18.99 10.94
CA ASP A 130 -26.47 -19.52 10.28
C ASP A 130 -26.65 -21.02 10.61
N GLY A 131 -25.57 -21.81 10.60
CA GLY A 131 -25.62 -23.24 10.97
C GLY A 131 -25.94 -23.50 12.46
N LEU A 132 -25.51 -22.62 13.37
CA LEU A 132 -25.90 -22.71 14.79
C LEU A 132 -27.37 -22.36 15.00
N LEU A 133 -27.94 -21.44 14.21
CA LEU A 133 -29.37 -21.10 14.28
C LEU A 133 -30.27 -22.24 13.79
N GLU A 134 -29.82 -23.02 12.80
CA GLU A 134 -30.56 -24.19 12.32
C GLU A 134 -30.55 -25.35 13.33
N GLN A 135 -29.55 -25.40 14.21
CA GLN A 135 -29.46 -26.38 15.29
C GLN A 135 -30.26 -25.92 16.51
N TYR A 136 -31.43 -26.53 16.74
CA TYR A 136 -32.36 -26.17 17.82
C TYR A 136 -31.77 -26.24 19.25
N ASP A 137 -30.71 -27.02 19.47
CA ASP A 137 -30.07 -27.21 20.78
C ASP A 137 -28.82 -26.34 20.99
N SER A 138 -28.48 -25.45 20.05
CA SER A 138 -27.28 -24.62 20.15
C SER A 138 -27.33 -23.70 21.36
N SER A 139 -26.28 -23.73 22.18
CA SER A 139 -26.13 -22.79 23.29
C SER A 139 -26.12 -21.35 22.77
N HIS A 140 -27.04 -20.53 23.29
CA HIS A 140 -27.13 -19.10 22.97
C HIS A 140 -25.78 -18.36 23.14
N LEU A 141 -24.93 -18.85 24.06
CA LEU A 141 -23.59 -18.31 24.28
C LEU A 141 -22.67 -18.46 23.05
N GLU A 142 -22.74 -19.60 22.36
CA GLU A 142 -21.90 -19.85 21.17
C GLU A 142 -22.37 -18.99 19.98
N VAL A 143 -23.69 -18.85 19.80
CA VAL A 143 -24.27 -17.94 18.80
C VAL A 143 -23.78 -16.51 19.01
N ARG A 144 -23.81 -16.03 20.26
CA ARG A 144 -23.33 -14.69 20.64
C ARG A 144 -21.84 -14.51 20.37
N LYS A 145 -21.03 -15.53 20.66
CA LYS A 145 -19.57 -15.51 20.44
C LYS A 145 -19.22 -15.44 18.95
N VAL A 146 -19.91 -16.20 18.11
CA VAL A 146 -19.74 -16.16 16.64
C VAL A 146 -20.19 -14.80 16.09
N ALA A 147 -21.32 -14.26 16.55
CA ALA A 147 -21.79 -12.93 16.16
C ALA A 147 -20.77 -11.83 16.49
N ARG A 148 -20.20 -11.86 17.70
CA ARG A 148 -19.14 -10.92 18.12
C ARG A 148 -17.92 -11.00 17.20
N LYS A 149 -17.42 -12.21 16.92
CA LYS A 149 -16.28 -12.40 16.00
C LYS A 149 -16.56 -11.88 14.60
N HIS A 150 -17.75 -12.15 14.07
CA HIS A 150 -18.18 -11.60 12.78
C HIS A 150 -18.14 -10.06 12.79
N ASN A 151 -18.67 -9.45 13.85
CA ASN A 151 -18.69 -8.00 14.00
C ASN A 151 -17.30 -7.38 14.17
N ASP A 152 -16.38 -8.08 14.83
CA ASP A 152 -14.98 -7.65 14.96
C ASP A 152 -14.28 -7.67 13.58
N TYR A 153 -14.42 -8.77 12.81
CA TYR A 153 -13.90 -8.79 11.43
C TYR A 153 -14.55 -7.73 10.54
N ARG A 154 -15.81 -7.40 10.78
CA ARG A 154 -16.48 -6.30 10.07
C ARG A 154 -15.85 -4.94 10.39
N LYS A 155 -15.49 -4.67 11.65
CA LYS A 155 -14.78 -3.44 12.04
C LYS A 155 -13.40 -3.37 11.37
N ASP A 156 -12.66 -4.48 11.37
CA ASP A 156 -11.36 -4.56 10.70
C ASP A 156 -11.47 -4.34 9.19
N CYS A 157 -12.50 -4.92 8.56
CA CYS A 157 -12.80 -4.75 7.15
C CYS A 157 -13.13 -3.27 6.81
N LEU A 158 -13.95 -2.61 7.64
CA LEU A 158 -14.25 -1.19 7.50
C LEU A 158 -13.00 -0.31 7.65
N HIS A 159 -12.14 -0.62 8.61
CA HIS A 159 -10.89 0.09 8.82
C HIS A 159 -9.94 -0.07 7.62
N ALA A 160 -9.75 -1.30 7.14
CA ALA A 160 -8.95 -1.57 5.94
C ALA A 160 -9.51 -0.87 4.68
N ARG A 161 -10.84 -0.75 4.58
CA ARG A 161 -11.51 0.00 3.51
C ARG A 161 -11.25 1.49 3.61
N TRP A 162 -11.28 2.07 4.80
CA TRP A 162 -10.91 3.46 5.03
C TRP A 162 -9.45 3.73 4.65
N GLU A 163 -8.52 2.87 5.07
CA GLU A 163 -7.10 2.95 4.69
C GLU A 163 -6.94 2.94 3.15
N LEU A 164 -7.68 2.09 2.44
CA LEU A 164 -7.64 2.06 0.97
C LEU A 164 -8.13 3.37 0.34
N ILE A 165 -9.19 3.98 0.88
CA ILE A 165 -9.70 5.26 0.40
C ILE A 165 -8.64 6.35 0.57
N VAL A 166 -8.01 6.43 1.75
CA VAL A 166 -6.95 7.40 2.06
C VAL A 166 -5.76 7.20 1.12
N HIS A 167 -5.29 5.97 0.92
CA HIS A 167 -4.19 5.69 0.00
C HIS A 167 -4.53 6.08 -1.45
N ARG A 168 -5.77 5.84 -1.89
CA ARG A 168 -6.20 6.26 -3.23
C ARG A 168 -6.25 7.79 -3.37
N GLN A 169 -6.71 8.51 -2.35
CA GLN A 169 -6.69 9.98 -2.34
C GLN A 169 -5.27 10.53 -2.42
N ALA A 170 -4.32 9.94 -1.66
CA ALA A 170 -2.91 10.33 -1.68
C ALA A 170 -2.26 10.15 -3.07
N VAL A 171 -2.78 9.23 -3.89
CA VAL A 171 -2.33 8.98 -5.27
C VAL A 171 -3.02 9.90 -6.29
N GLY A 172 -4.03 10.67 -5.89
CA GLY A 172 -4.76 11.60 -6.75
C GLY A 172 -6.13 11.11 -7.24
N PHE A 173 -6.64 9.98 -6.73
CA PHE A 173 -8.02 9.57 -7.00
C PHE A 173 -8.99 10.37 -6.10
N ILE A 174 -9.33 11.57 -6.54
CA ILE A 174 -10.19 12.49 -5.77
C ILE A 174 -11.67 12.27 -6.08
N ALA A 175 -12.04 12.25 -7.37
CA ALA A 175 -13.43 12.10 -7.81
C ALA A 175 -13.92 10.65 -7.64
N ASP A 176 -15.15 10.49 -7.14
CA ASP A 176 -15.87 9.21 -6.98
C ASP A 176 -15.13 8.08 -6.23
N ASN A 177 -14.07 8.41 -5.49
CA ASN A 177 -13.22 7.41 -4.86
C ASN A 177 -13.98 6.55 -3.83
N HIS A 178 -14.80 7.19 -2.98
CA HIS A 178 -15.61 6.48 -1.98
C HIS A 178 -16.63 5.55 -2.63
N LYS A 179 -17.32 6.00 -3.68
CA LYS A 179 -18.31 5.21 -4.42
C LYS A 179 -17.64 3.98 -5.03
N TYR A 180 -16.53 4.19 -5.74
CA TYR A 180 -15.76 3.11 -6.36
C TYR A 180 -15.33 2.06 -5.33
N VAL A 181 -14.76 2.48 -4.20
CA VAL A 181 -14.28 1.54 -3.17
C VAL A 181 -15.44 0.78 -2.52
N THR A 182 -16.57 1.45 -2.23
CA THR A 182 -17.75 0.80 -1.64
C THR A 182 -18.40 -0.22 -2.59
N GLU A 183 -18.52 0.12 -3.88
CA GLU A 183 -19.07 -0.79 -4.90
C GLU A 183 -18.14 -1.99 -5.15
N LYS A 184 -16.83 -1.75 -5.17
CA LYS A 184 -15.84 -2.80 -5.44
C LYS A 184 -15.66 -3.76 -4.25
N PHE A 185 -15.81 -3.26 -3.04
CA PHE A 185 -15.62 -4.01 -1.80
C PHE A 185 -16.87 -3.90 -0.89
N PRO A 186 -17.95 -4.63 -1.21
CA PRO A 186 -19.15 -4.65 -0.38
C PRO A 186 -18.85 -5.33 0.96
N ILE A 187 -19.35 -4.73 2.05
CA ILE A 187 -19.21 -5.24 3.42
C ILE A 187 -20.61 -5.53 3.94
N ALA A 188 -20.83 -6.75 4.45
CA ALA A 188 -22.12 -7.16 5.00
C ALA A 188 -22.50 -6.36 6.25
N GLU A 189 -23.78 -6.41 6.60
CA GLU A 189 -24.30 -5.81 7.82
C GLU A 189 -23.87 -6.59 9.06
N ALA A 190 -23.87 -5.91 10.21
CA ALA A 190 -23.51 -6.52 11.48
C ALA A 190 -24.55 -7.56 11.91
N LEU A 191 -24.09 -8.62 12.56
CA LEU A 191 -24.97 -9.61 13.18
C LEU A 191 -25.51 -9.10 14.52
N PRO A 192 -26.75 -9.42 14.88
CA PRO A 192 -27.32 -9.04 16.16
C PRO A 192 -26.58 -9.77 17.29
N GLU A 193 -26.03 -9.03 18.25
CA GLU A 193 -25.29 -9.61 19.39
C GLU A 193 -26.20 -10.12 20.52
N GLY A 194 -27.52 -10.07 20.31
CA GLY A 194 -28.51 -10.31 21.35
C GLY A 194 -28.31 -9.30 22.47
N ASN A 195 -28.88 -8.11 22.32
CA ASN A 195 -28.93 -7.15 23.44
C ASN A 195 -29.92 -7.70 24.47
N THR A 196 -29.52 -8.70 25.24
CA THR A 196 -30.03 -8.79 26.60
C THR A 196 -29.60 -7.48 27.25
N PRO A 197 -30.51 -6.61 27.70
CA PRO A 197 -30.15 -5.53 28.58
C PRO A 197 -29.59 -6.18 29.84
N GLU A 198 -28.28 -6.43 29.87
CA GLU A 198 -27.53 -6.64 31.10
C GLU A 198 -27.47 -5.27 31.79
N SER A 199 -28.62 -4.86 32.31
CA SER A 199 -28.74 -4.11 33.54
C SER A 199 -28.12 -4.98 34.64
N GLY A 200 -26.98 -4.59 35.19
CA GLY A 200 -26.44 -5.22 36.40
C GLY A 200 -24.94 -5.11 36.53
N ASP A 201 -24.52 -4.22 37.45
CA ASP A 201 -23.27 -4.24 38.20
C ASP A 201 -21.95 -4.25 37.43
N SER A 202 -21.51 -3.05 37.08
CA SER A 202 -20.11 -2.72 37.28
C SER A 202 -20.07 -1.60 38.32
N ASP A 203 -20.00 -2.00 39.60
CA ASP A 203 -19.64 -1.18 40.76
C ASP A 203 -18.19 -0.67 40.60
N ASP A 204 -17.97 0.24 39.64
CA ASP A 204 -16.75 1.02 39.55
C ASP A 204 -17.02 2.42 40.10
N ASP A 205 -16.59 2.56 41.35
CA ASP A 205 -16.60 3.74 42.21
C ASP A 205 -16.37 5.09 41.50
N ASP A 206 -17.21 6.03 41.94
CA ASP A 206 -17.14 7.48 41.84
C ASP A 206 -15.78 8.10 41.47
N LYS A 207 -15.61 8.38 40.16
CA LYS A 207 -14.96 9.62 39.73
C LYS A 207 -15.83 10.32 38.70
N VAL A 208 -16.55 11.33 39.19
CA VAL A 208 -17.24 12.39 38.44
C VAL A 208 -16.24 13.13 37.55
N LYS A 209 -15.84 12.52 36.43
CA LYS A 209 -15.33 13.25 35.28
C LYS A 209 -16.54 13.81 34.58
N LEU A 210 -16.70 15.14 34.67
CA LEU A 210 -17.52 15.95 33.79
C LEU A 210 -17.56 15.28 32.41
N LYS A 211 -18.68 14.63 32.11
CA LYS A 211 -18.98 14.10 30.79
C LYS A 211 -19.10 15.34 29.91
N SER A 212 -17.96 15.84 29.43
CA SER A 212 -17.94 16.58 28.19
C SER A 212 -18.77 15.72 27.27
N GLN A 213 -19.88 16.27 26.79
CA GLN A 213 -20.61 15.68 25.70
C GLN A 213 -19.57 15.59 24.60
N LYS A 214 -18.89 14.43 24.51
CA LYS A 214 -18.20 14.01 23.31
C LYS A 214 -19.35 14.06 22.34
N LYS A 215 -19.46 15.18 21.61
CA LYS A 215 -20.27 15.29 20.41
C LYS A 215 -19.91 14.01 19.71
N THR A 216 -20.81 13.04 19.74
CA THR A 216 -20.66 11.78 19.03
C THR A 216 -20.26 12.25 17.67
N PHE A 217 -18.99 12.04 17.33
CA PHE A 217 -18.42 12.56 16.12
C PHE A 217 -19.29 11.89 15.07
N GLY A 218 -20.25 12.66 14.53
CA GLY A 218 -21.21 12.17 13.57
C GLY A 218 -20.42 11.44 12.52
N ASP A 219 -20.97 10.33 12.04
CA ASP A 219 -20.39 9.42 11.07
C ASP A 219 -19.32 10.12 10.24
N GLN A 220 -18.09 9.61 10.19
CA GLN A 220 -16.91 10.35 9.69
C GLN A 220 -17.16 10.98 8.30
N LEU A 221 -18.09 10.41 7.52
CA LEU A 221 -18.75 10.97 6.34
C LEU A 221 -19.31 12.40 6.50
N ASP A 222 -20.04 12.67 7.57
CA ASP A 222 -20.66 13.94 7.94
C ASP A 222 -19.60 15.03 8.19
N TRP A 223 -18.47 14.66 8.80
CA TRP A 223 -17.32 15.55 8.94
C TRP A 223 -16.68 15.91 7.58
N TRP A 224 -16.49 14.91 6.72
CA TRP A 224 -15.96 15.13 5.37
C TRP A 224 -16.92 15.93 4.49
N GLN A 225 -18.23 15.70 4.58
CA GLN A 225 -19.24 16.50 3.88
C GLN A 225 -19.26 17.95 4.37
N ARG A 226 -19.02 18.16 5.67
CA ARG A 226 -18.98 19.50 6.27
C ARG A 226 -17.72 20.30 5.89
N ILE A 227 -16.56 19.65 5.80
CA ILE A 227 -15.29 20.31 5.44
C ILE A 227 -15.07 20.37 3.92
N GLY A 228 -15.55 19.36 3.19
CA GLY A 228 -15.32 19.17 1.76
C GLY A 228 -16.15 20.04 0.82
N ARG A 229 -16.63 21.22 1.24
CA ARG A 229 -17.16 22.24 0.31
C ARG A 229 -16.03 22.84 -0.53
N TRP A 230 -15.44 22.04 -1.40
CA TRP A 230 -14.67 22.53 -2.53
C TRP A 230 -15.68 22.77 -3.67
N ARG A 231 -16.03 24.05 -3.85
CA ARG A 231 -16.64 24.54 -5.09
C ARG A 231 -15.61 24.55 -6.21
#